data_AF-A0A955NMY6-F1
#
_entry.id   AF-A0A955NMY6-F1
#
_cell.length_a   1.000
_cell.length_b   1.000
_cell.length_c   1.000
_cell.angle_alpha   90.00
_cell.angle_beta   90.00
_cell.angle_gamma   90.00
#
_symmetry.space_group_name_H-M   'P 1'
#
loop_
_entity.id
_entity.type
_entity.pdbx_description
1 polymer ?
#
loop_
_entity_poly.entity_id
_entity_poly.type
_entity_poly.pdbx_seq_one_letter_code
_entity_poly.pdbx_strand_id
1 'polypeptide(L)' 'MRNIELKARLPNRERAIRICKEMSGARFEGDIRQTDTYFKVPKGRFKLRVCEPGETYLVYYER' A
#
# COMPACT_ATOMS: atom_id res chain seq x y z
N MET A 1 5.10 -7.83 -15.04
CA MET A 1 4.97 -8.55 -13.75
C MET A 1 3.64 -8.17 -13.11
N ARG A 2 2.96 -9.11 -12.46
CA ARG A 2 1.69 -8.86 -11.75
C ARG A 2 2.00 -8.38 -10.34
N ASN A 3 1.41 -7.26 -9.92
CA ASN A 3 1.51 -6.80 -8.53
C ASN A 3 0.65 -7.74 -7.63
N ILE A 4 1.25 -8.31 -6.60
CA ILE A 4 0.60 -9.19 -5.63
C ILE A 4 0.73 -8.54 -4.25
N GLU A 5 -0.40 -8.31 -3.58
CA GLU A 5 -0.45 -7.65 -2.28
C GLU A 5 -1.33 -8.45 -1.30
N LEU A 6 -0.85 -8.62 -0.07
CA LEU A 6 -1.58 -9.26 1.03
C LEU A 6 -1.76 -8.26 2.16
N LYS A 7 -3.01 -8.05 2.60
CA LYS A 7 -3.34 -7.17 3.73
C LYS A 7 -3.79 -7.98 4.92
N ALA A 8 -3.22 -7.69 6.09
CA ALA A 8 -3.59 -8.30 7.38
C ALA A 8 -3.89 -7.21 8.41
N ARG A 9 -4.67 -7.57 9.45
CA ARG A 9 -4.87 -6.68 10.61
C ARG A 9 -3.55 -6.57 11.38
N LEU A 10 -3.19 -5.37 11.81
CA LEU A 10 -1.96 -5.09 12.55
C LEU A 10 -2.28 -4.66 14.00
N PRO A 11 -2.35 -5.60 14.96
CA PRO A 11 -2.79 -5.29 16.31
C PRO A 11 -1.73 -4.59 17.18
N ASN A 12 -0.45 -4.68 16.83
CA ASN A 12 0.65 -4.09 17.60
C ASN A 12 1.71 -3.54 16.65
N ARG A 13 1.77 -2.20 16.53
CA ARG A 13 2.66 -1.52 15.59
C ARG A 13 4.12 -1.60 16.03
N GLU A 14 4.39 -1.45 17.31
CA GLU A 14 5.73 -1.43 17.89
C GLU A 14 6.44 -2.77 17.70
N ARG A 15 5.72 -3.88 17.91
CA ARG A 15 6.21 -5.24 17.66
C ARG A 15 6.54 -5.44 16.18
N ALA A 16 5.70 -4.96 15.27
CA ALA A 16 5.93 -5.08 13.84
C ALA A 16 7.17 -4.29 13.39
N ILE A 17 7.34 -3.06 13.90
CA ILE A 17 8.54 -2.26 13.65
C ILE A 17 9.80 -2.98 14.16
N ARG A 18 9.76 -3.60 15.35
CA ARG A 18 10.89 -4.36 15.89
C ARG A 18 11.27 -5.53 14.98
N ILE A 19 10.28 -6.33 14.57
CA ILE A 19 10.50 -7.44 13.63
C ILE A 19 11.13 -6.93 12.33
N CYS A 20 10.61 -5.85 11.75
CA CYS A 20 11.19 -5.26 10.55
C CYS A 20 12.66 -4.83 10.74
N LYS A 21 13.05 -4.32 11.91
CA LYS A 21 14.44 -3.94 12.20
C LYS A 21 15.38 -5.13 12.36
N GLU A 22 14.86 -6.28 12.79
CA GLU A 22 15.63 -7.53 12.98
C GLU A 22 15.76 -8.33 11.67
N MET A 23 14.87 -8.12 10.71
CA MET A 23 14.88 -8.82 9.42
C MET A 23 15.98 -8.29 8.49
N SER A 24 16.81 -9.19 7.95
CA SER A 24 17.80 -8.82 6.93
C SER A 24 17.09 -8.35 5.64
N GLY A 25 17.46 -7.18 5.14
CA GLY A 25 16.95 -6.64 3.87
C GLY A 25 15.72 -5.73 4.00
N ALA A 26 15.13 -5.64 5.19
CA ALA A 26 14.11 -4.62 5.45
C ALA A 26 14.79 -3.26 5.69
N ARG A 27 14.25 -2.21 5.07
CA ARG A 27 14.73 -0.83 5.22
C ARG A 27 13.57 0.10 5.52
N PHE A 28 13.83 1.10 6.35
CA PHE A 28 12.89 2.18 6.54
C PHE A 28 13.09 3.20 5.40
N GLU A 29 12.11 3.30 4.51
CA GLU A 29 12.15 4.18 3.34
C GLU A 29 11.35 5.48 3.55
N GLY A 30 10.88 5.74 4.78
CA GLY A 30 10.10 6.92 5.15
C GLY A 30 8.59 6.67 5.29
N ASP A 31 7.87 7.74 5.58
CA ASP A 31 6.40 7.74 5.63
C ASP A 31 5.82 8.27 4.31
N ILE A 32 4.67 7.73 3.91
CA ILE A 32 3.97 8.12 2.69
C ILE A 32 2.51 8.43 3.02
N ARG A 33 2.04 9.61 2.60
CA ARG A 33 0.62 9.95 2.62
C ARG A 33 0.01 9.54 1.29
N GLN A 34 -0.98 8.65 1.35
CA GLN A 34 -1.71 8.20 0.16
C GLN A 34 -3.17 8.61 0.24
N THR A 35 -3.67 9.25 -0.81
CA THR A 35 -5.08 9.59 -0.98
C THR A 35 -5.64 8.80 -2.16
N ASP A 36 -6.69 8.01 -1.92
CA ASP A 36 -7.35 7.17 -2.91
C ASP A 36 -8.72 7.76 -3.28
N THR A 37 -8.90 8.17 -4.53
CA THR A 37 -10.21 8.58 -5.09
C THR A 37 -10.79 7.45 -5.92
N TYR A 38 -11.94 6.92 -5.49
CA TYR A 38 -12.60 5.78 -6.15
C TYR A 38 -13.61 6.24 -7.19
N PHE A 39 -13.62 5.55 -8.33
CA PHE A 39 -14.58 5.76 -9.40
C PHE A 39 -15.58 4.60 -9.48
N LYS A 40 -16.83 4.91 -9.83
CA LYS A 40 -17.84 3.88 -10.13
C LYS A 40 -17.56 3.32 -11.53
N VAL A 41 -17.30 2.03 -11.62
CA VAL A 41 -17.03 1.30 -12.86
C VAL A 41 -17.89 0.04 -12.95
N PRO A 42 -18.19 -0.49 -14.17
CA PRO A 42 -19.07 -1.65 -14.31
C PRO A 42 -18.55 -2.95 -13.67
N LYS A 43 -17.23 -3.12 -13.57
CA LYS A 43 -16.57 -4.32 -13.02
C LYS A 43 -15.32 -3.93 -12.26
N GLY A 44 -15.00 -4.69 -11.20
CA GLY A 44 -13.78 -4.50 -10.41
C GLY A 44 -13.80 -3.21 -9.59
N ARG A 45 -12.61 -2.71 -9.28
CA ARG A 45 -12.42 -1.44 -8.57
C ARG A 45 -11.41 -0.60 -9.32
N PHE A 46 -11.71 0.68 -9.47
CA PHE A 46 -10.85 1.65 -10.12
C PHE A 46 -10.64 2.86 -9.22
N LYS A 47 -9.39 3.31 -9.09
CA LYS A 47 -9.04 4.46 -8.26
C LYS A 47 -7.86 5.24 -8.84
N LEU A 48 -7.84 6.54 -8.56
CA LEU A 48 -6.65 7.39 -8.63
C LEU A 48 -5.99 7.37 -7.26
N ARG A 49 -4.71 7.04 -7.21
CA ARG A 49 -3.88 7.11 -6.01
C ARG A 49 -2.89 8.25 -6.17
N VAL A 50 -2.99 9.24 -5.29
CA VAL A 50 -1.98 10.29 -5.12
C VAL A 50 -1.07 9.90 -3.94
N CYS A 51 0.24 9.96 -4.15
CA CYS A 51 1.26 9.65 -3.14
C CYS A 51 2.11 10.89 -2.83
N GLU A 52 2.32 11.16 -1.54
CA GLU A 52 3.15 12.27 -1.07
C GLU A 52 4.09 11.76 0.03
N PRO A 53 5.41 11.63 -0.23
CA PRO A 53 6.07 11.76 -1.53
C PRO A 53 5.75 10.58 -2.47
N GLY A 54 6.02 10.76 -3.77
CA GLY A 54 5.95 9.70 -4.76
C GLY A 54 5.06 10.03 -5.95
N GLU A 55 4.78 9.02 -6.76
CA GLU A 55 4.04 9.18 -8.00
C GLU A 55 2.53 9.03 -7.80
N THR A 56 1.79 9.72 -8.67
CA THR A 56 0.33 9.57 -8.80
C THR A 56 0.03 8.60 -9.94
N TYR A 57 -0.84 7.62 -9.70
CA TYR A 57 -1.17 6.60 -10.70
C TYR A 57 -2.60 6.07 -10.56
N LEU A 58 -3.10 5.51 -11.67
CA LEU A 58 -4.40 4.85 -11.72
C LEU A 58 -4.24 3.35 -11.39
N VAL A 59 -5.15 2.81 -10.58
CA VAL A 59 -5.13 1.42 -10.14
C VAL A 59 -6.48 0.77 -10.48
N TYR A 60 -6.44 -0.27 -11.30
CA TYR A 60 -7.53 -1.22 -11.50
C TYR A 60 -7.21 -2.55 -10.84
N TYR A 61 -8.18 -3.15 -10.15
CA TYR A 61 -8.05 -4.50 -9.63
C TYR A 61 -9.40 -5.22 -9.48
N GLU A 62 -9.35 -6.54 -9.55
CA GLU A 62 -10.43 -7.46 -9.21
C GLU A 62 -9.97 -8.32 -8.04
N ARG A 63 -10.88 -8.66 -7.12
CA ARG A 63 -10.59 -9.51 -5.96
C ARG A 63 -10.98 -10.94 -6.24
#